data_AF-A0A480AN25-F1
#
_entry.id   AF-A0A480AN25-F1
#
_cell.length_a   1.000
_cell.length_b   1.000
_cell.length_c   1.000
_cell.angle_alpha   90.00
_cell.angle_beta   90.00
_cell.angle_gamma   90.00
#
_symmetry.space_group_name_H-M   'P 1'
#
loop_
_entity.id
_entity.type
_entity.pdbx_description
1 polymer ?
#
loop_
_entity_poly.entity_id
_entity_poly.type
_entity_poly.pdbx_seq_one_letter_code
_entity_poly.pdbx_strand_id
1 'polypeptide(L)'
;MTDSLDHDTEPFGIHPADVGDLPCLDVRRAAVHAEATTMLPGATWRDPATVADWGPALARAHPPGQPLVVYCVHGHAVSRGAVLALRAAGGDARFLRGGITAWAAEGRPVVAKP
;
A
#
# COMPACT_ATOMS: atom_id res chain seq x y z
N MET A 1 -8.75 1.71 23.03
CA MET A 1 -9.88 1.79 22.08
C MET A 1 -9.26 1.66 20.69
N THR A 2 -8.84 0.44 20.34
CA THR A 2 -8.24 0.14 19.04
C THR A 2 -9.32 0.33 17.98
N ASP A 3 -9.02 1.12 16.96
CA ASP A 3 -9.96 1.47 15.90
C ASP A 3 -10.45 0.21 15.19
N SER A 4 -11.77 0.05 14.98
CA SER A 4 -12.33 -1.19 14.39
C SER A 4 -11.70 -1.53 13.03
N LEU A 5 -11.25 -0.52 12.27
CA LEU A 5 -10.53 -0.72 11.01
C LEU A 5 -9.19 -1.44 11.19
N ASP A 6 -8.51 -1.25 12.33
CA ASP A 6 -7.23 -1.89 12.59
C ASP A 6 -7.40 -3.39 12.76
N HIS A 7 -8.44 -3.84 13.48
CA HIS A 7 -8.69 -5.26 13.72
C HIS A 7 -9.09 -6.00 12.42
N ASP A 8 -9.99 -5.41 11.64
CA ASP A 8 -10.49 -6.01 10.39
C ASP A 8 -9.42 -6.13 9.31
N THR A 9 -8.42 -5.24 9.34
CA THR A 9 -7.34 -5.25 8.34
C THR A 9 -6.11 -5.98 8.80
N GLU A 10 -5.89 -6.18 10.11
CA GLU A 10 -4.67 -6.76 10.66
C GLU A 10 -4.16 -8.04 9.96
N PRO A 11 -5.03 -9.00 9.55
CA PRO A 11 -4.59 -10.19 8.81
C PRO A 11 -3.94 -9.89 7.45
N PHE A 12 -4.17 -8.71 6.88
CA PHE A 12 -3.67 -8.29 5.57
C PHE A 12 -2.35 -7.51 5.65
N GLY A 13 -1.77 -7.38 6.84
CA GLY A 13 -0.49 -6.69 7.01
C GLY A 13 0.69 -7.57 6.57
N ILE A 14 1.60 -6.99 5.78
CA ILE A 14 2.88 -7.61 5.41
C ILE A 14 4.03 -6.87 6.08
N HIS A 15 4.98 -7.61 6.66
CA HIS A 15 6.19 -7.04 7.25
C HIS A 15 7.15 -6.61 6.12
N PRO A 16 7.93 -5.52 6.26
CA PRO A 16 8.89 -5.11 5.23
C PRO A 16 9.80 -6.26 4.79
N ALA A 17 10.29 -7.07 5.75
CA ALA A 17 11.03 -8.33 5.54
C ALA A 17 10.47 -9.22 4.40
N ASP A 18 9.14 -9.36 4.32
CA ASP A 18 8.46 -10.37 3.51
C ASP A 18 8.03 -9.86 2.13
N VAL A 19 8.29 -8.59 1.80
CA VAL A 19 7.84 -7.97 0.55
C VAL A 19 8.54 -8.57 -0.68
N GLY A 20 9.84 -8.87 -0.59
CA GLY A 20 10.62 -9.39 -1.73
C GLY A 20 10.46 -8.55 -3.00
N ASP A 21 10.12 -9.20 -4.11
CA ASP A 21 9.88 -8.60 -5.43
C ASP A 21 8.40 -8.31 -5.71
N LEU A 22 7.55 -8.30 -4.68
CA LEU A 22 6.12 -8.05 -4.85
C LEU A 22 5.87 -6.63 -5.40
N PRO A 23 4.90 -6.48 -6.32
CA PRO A 23 4.54 -5.17 -6.85
C PRO A 23 4.04 -4.27 -5.72
N CYS A 24 4.52 -3.02 -5.73
CA CYS A 24 4.20 -2.03 -4.70
C CYS A 24 3.32 -0.91 -5.26
N LEU A 25 2.37 -0.45 -4.44
CA LEU A 25 1.47 0.66 -4.73
C LEU A 25 1.60 1.72 -3.63
N ASP A 26 2.06 2.89 -4.01
CA ASP A 26 2.05 4.07 -3.16
C ASP A 26 0.66 4.69 -3.17
N VAL A 27 0.04 4.78 -2.00
CA VAL A 27 -1.25 5.46 -1.80
C VAL A 27 -1.12 6.59 -0.79
N ARG A 28 0.05 7.20 -0.65
CA ARG A 28 0.18 8.48 0.08
C ARG A 28 -0.80 9.50 -0.54
N ARG A 29 -1.45 10.28 0.33
CA ARG A 29 -2.35 11.36 -0.10
C ARG A 29 -1.63 12.28 -1.07
N ALA A 30 -2.33 12.84 -2.06
CA ALA A 30 -1.74 13.62 -3.14
C ALA A 30 -0.73 14.68 -2.68
N ALA A 31 -1.05 15.48 -1.65
CA ALA A 31 -0.13 16.48 -1.10
C ALA A 31 1.17 15.86 -0.55
N VAL A 32 1.05 14.78 0.22
CA VAL A 32 2.20 14.06 0.80
C VAL A 32 3.05 13.40 -0.28
N HIS A 33 2.41 12.81 -1.30
CA HIS A 33 3.12 12.25 -2.45
C HIS A 33 3.81 13.33 -3.29
N ALA A 34 3.21 14.51 -3.45
CA ALA A 34 3.79 15.63 -4.18
C ALA A 34 5.11 16.10 -3.53
N GLU A 35 5.11 16.25 -2.20
CA GLU A 35 6.30 16.65 -1.42
C GLU A 35 7.35 15.54 -1.28
N ALA A 36 6.95 14.27 -1.45
CA ALA A 36 7.87 13.15 -1.34
C ALA A 36 8.95 13.16 -2.43
N THR A 37 10.19 12.92 -2.02
CA THR A 37 11.35 12.75 -2.92
C THR A 37 11.65 11.29 -3.23
N THR A 38 11.10 10.35 -2.46
CA THR A 38 11.41 8.92 -2.56
C THR A 38 10.17 8.04 -2.56
N MET A 39 10.31 6.86 -3.14
CA MET A 39 9.32 5.78 -3.21
C MET A 39 10.00 4.42 -2.97
N LEU A 40 9.19 3.39 -2.67
CA LEU A 40 9.66 2.01 -2.75
C LEU A 40 10.09 1.67 -4.19
N PRO A 41 11.11 0.81 -4.39
CA PRO A 41 11.53 0.37 -5.72
C PRO A 41 10.36 -0.22 -6.52
N GLY A 42 10.19 0.19 -7.77
CA GLY A 42 9.13 -0.30 -8.65
C GLY A 42 7.70 0.09 -8.25
N ALA A 43 7.53 0.94 -7.23
CA ALA A 43 6.21 1.36 -6.80
C ALA A 43 5.55 2.29 -7.81
N THR A 44 4.24 2.12 -8.01
CA THR A 44 3.40 3.08 -8.76
C THR A 44 2.49 3.84 -7.80
N TRP A 45 2.18 5.10 -8.11
CA TRP A 45 1.30 5.90 -7.26
C TRP A 45 -0.14 5.93 -7.76
N ARG A 46 -1.11 5.84 -6.83
CA ARG A 46 -2.53 6.07 -7.06
C ARG A 46 -3.10 6.91 -5.92
N ASP A 47 -3.94 7.90 -6.24
CA ASP A 47 -4.57 8.72 -5.22
C ASP A 47 -5.55 7.88 -4.38
N PRO A 48 -5.36 7.76 -3.05
CA PRO A 48 -6.29 7.05 -2.19
C PRO A 48 -7.70 7.65 -2.20
N ALA A 49 -7.88 8.94 -2.51
CA ALA A 49 -9.19 9.58 -2.53
C ALA A 49 -10.11 9.04 -3.63
N THR A 50 -9.54 8.52 -4.72
CA THR A 50 -10.28 7.99 -5.88
C THR A 50 -10.24 6.46 -5.94
N VAL A 51 -9.98 5.77 -4.83
CA VAL A 51 -9.85 4.30 -4.79
C VAL A 51 -11.10 3.56 -5.25
N ALA A 52 -12.28 4.14 -5.03
CA ALA A 52 -13.53 3.59 -5.53
C ALA A 52 -13.55 3.53 -7.07
N ASP A 53 -12.87 4.45 -7.75
CA ASP A 53 -12.84 4.54 -9.21
C ASP A 53 -11.81 3.58 -9.82
N TRP A 54 -10.57 3.62 -9.33
CA TRP A 54 -9.47 2.82 -9.91
C TRP A 54 -9.34 1.42 -9.31
N GLY A 55 -9.75 1.22 -8.05
CA GLY A 55 -9.57 -0.01 -7.30
C GLY A 55 -10.16 -1.24 -8.01
N PRO A 56 -11.43 -1.21 -8.45
CA PRO A 56 -12.03 -2.35 -9.13
C PRO A 56 -11.34 -2.73 -10.45
N ALA A 57 -10.89 -1.74 -11.22
CA ALA A 57 -10.16 -1.98 -12.45
C ALA A 57 -8.78 -2.59 -12.18
N LEU A 58 -8.07 -2.07 -11.19
CA LEU A 58 -6.76 -2.60 -10.78
C LEU A 58 -6.87 -4.03 -10.25
N ALA A 59 -7.83 -4.30 -9.38
CA ALA A 59 -8.07 -5.63 -8.81
C ALA A 59 -8.35 -6.69 -9.90
N ARG A 60 -9.14 -6.34 -10.93
CA ARG A 60 -9.42 -7.23 -12.06
C ARG A 60 -8.22 -7.45 -12.99
N ALA A 61 -7.38 -6.43 -13.16
CA ALA A 61 -6.21 -6.51 -14.03
C ALA A 61 -5.02 -7.19 -13.36
N HIS A 62 -4.97 -7.24 -12.03
CA HIS A 62 -3.87 -7.84 -11.29
C HIS A 62 -3.95 -9.38 -11.32
N PRO A 63 -2.84 -10.10 -11.52
CA PRO A 63 -2.83 -11.55 -11.53
C PRO A 63 -3.33 -12.14 -10.19
N PRO A 64 -4.19 -13.17 -10.21
CA PRO A 64 -4.60 -13.83 -8.99
C PRO A 64 -3.41 -14.55 -8.33
N GLY A 65 -3.37 -14.55 -7.00
CA GLY A 65 -2.32 -15.21 -6.22
C GLY A 65 -1.00 -14.43 -6.13
N GLN A 66 -0.89 -13.25 -6.76
CA GLN A 66 0.20 -12.30 -6.55
C GLN A 66 -0.29 -11.16 -5.65
N PRO A 67 0.19 -11.05 -4.40
CA PRO A 67 -0.21 -9.94 -3.54
C PRO A 67 0.33 -8.60 -4.03
N LEU A 68 -0.55 -7.61 -4.14
CA LEU A 68 -0.18 -6.20 -4.35
C LEU A 68 0.09 -5.53 -2.99
N VAL A 69 1.32 -5.05 -2.78
CA VAL A 69 1.71 -4.39 -1.53
C VAL A 69 1.36 -2.90 -1.58
N VAL A 70 0.44 -2.47 -0.73
CA VAL A 70 -0.06 -1.10 -0.66
C VAL A 70 0.57 -0.38 0.53
N TYR A 71 1.14 0.80 0.35
CA TYR A 71 1.77 1.54 1.44
C TYR A 71 1.38 3.01 1.46
N CYS A 72 1.41 3.59 2.65
CA CYS A 72 1.41 5.03 2.87
C CYS A 72 2.63 5.38 3.75
N VAL A 73 2.66 6.57 4.35
CA VAL A 73 3.77 6.98 5.24
C VAL A 73 3.96 5.98 6.39
N HIS A 74 2.87 5.62 7.08
CA HIS A 74 2.93 4.85 8.34
C HIS A 74 2.19 3.50 8.32
N GLY A 75 1.56 3.11 7.21
CA GLY A 75 0.81 1.83 7.15
C GLY A 75 -0.51 1.83 7.93
N HIS A 76 -1.09 3.00 8.19
CA HIS A 76 -2.32 3.18 8.97
C HIS A 76 -3.56 3.27 8.06
N ALA A 77 -4.53 4.13 8.40
CA ALA A 77 -5.85 4.23 7.77
C ALA A 77 -5.83 4.30 6.23
N VAL A 78 -4.91 5.05 5.63
CA VAL A 78 -4.91 5.27 4.17
C VAL A 78 -4.60 3.99 3.39
N SER A 79 -3.54 3.27 3.76
CA SER A 79 -3.18 2.01 3.10
C SER A 79 -4.16 0.90 3.47
N ARG A 80 -4.62 0.86 4.73
CA ARG A 80 -5.62 -0.12 5.20
C ARG A 80 -6.95 0.02 4.44
N GLY A 81 -7.45 1.25 4.28
CA GLY A 81 -8.66 1.52 3.49
C GLY A 81 -8.53 1.13 2.02
N ALA A 82 -7.39 1.43 1.40
CA ALA A 82 -7.13 1.01 0.01
C ALA A 82 -7.06 -0.52 -0.15
N VAL A 83 -6.45 -1.23 0.80
CA VAL A 83 -6.43 -2.70 0.83
C VAL A 83 -7.84 -3.28 0.95
N LEU A 84 -8.69 -2.73 1.82
CA LEU A 84 -10.08 -3.16 1.95
C LEU A 84 -10.84 -2.98 0.63
N ALA A 85 -10.71 -1.83 -0.01
CA ALA A 85 -11.37 -1.56 -1.29
C ALA A 85 -10.91 -2.54 -2.40
N LEU A 86 -9.61 -2.82 -2.49
CA LEU A 86 -9.06 -3.79 -3.44
C LEU A 86 -9.53 -5.21 -3.17
N ARG A 87 -9.55 -5.63 -1.90
CA ARG A 87 -10.05 -6.96 -1.49
C ARG A 87 -11.55 -7.11 -1.73
N ALA A 88 -12.34 -6.08 -1.46
CA ALA A 88 -13.77 -6.07 -1.77
C ALA A 88 -14.04 -6.21 -3.28
N ALA A 89 -13.12 -5.74 -4.12
CA ALA A 89 -13.16 -5.93 -5.57
C ALA A 89 -12.57 -7.27 -6.05
N GLY A 90 -12.18 -8.17 -5.15
CA GLY A 90 -11.65 -9.51 -5.46
C GLY A 90 -10.13 -9.56 -5.68
N GLY A 91 -9.39 -8.48 -5.44
CA GLY A 91 -7.94 -8.45 -5.55
C GLY A 91 -7.22 -8.99 -4.30
N ASP A 92 -6.00 -9.52 -4.46
CA ASP A 92 -5.12 -9.81 -3.34
C ASP A 92 -4.24 -8.59 -3.03
N ALA A 93 -4.60 -7.85 -1.98
CA ALA A 93 -3.86 -6.68 -1.54
C ALA A 93 -3.39 -6.83 -0.09
N ARG A 94 -2.19 -6.36 0.22
CA ARG A 94 -1.62 -6.37 1.58
C ARG A 94 -1.10 -4.99 1.93
N PHE A 95 -1.29 -4.51 3.15
CA PHE A 95 -0.72 -3.21 3.53
C PHE A 95 0.67 -3.41 4.13
N LEU A 96 1.59 -2.52 3.78
CA LEU A 96 2.92 -2.52 4.38
C LEU A 96 2.84 -2.02 5.82
N ARG A 97 3.21 -2.89 6.77
CA ARG A 97 3.25 -2.55 8.20
C ARG A 97 4.27 -1.43 8.43
N GLY A 98 3.84 -0.36 9.11
CA GLY A 98 4.68 0.81 9.36
C GLY A 98 4.99 1.68 8.14
N GLY A 99 4.48 1.35 6.95
CA GLY A 99 4.63 2.13 5.73
C GLY A 99 6.07 2.31 5.25
N ILE A 100 6.30 3.32 4.41
CA ILE A 100 7.64 3.65 3.89
C ILE A 100 8.61 4.07 5.01
N THR A 101 8.09 4.60 6.13
CA THR A 101 8.93 4.94 7.30
C THR A 101 9.57 3.69 7.90
N ALA A 102 8.80 2.62 8.17
CA ALA A 102 9.36 1.37 8.70
C ALA A 102 10.28 0.68 7.68
N TRP A 103 9.89 0.69 6.40
CA TRP A 103 10.74 0.20 5.31
C TRP A 103 12.14 0.83 5.34
N ALA A 104 12.21 2.16 5.38
CA ALA A 104 13.47 2.89 5.44
C ALA A 104 14.22 2.67 6.76
N ALA A 105 13.51 2.59 7.89
CA ALA A 105 14.10 2.33 9.21
C ALA A 105 14.78 0.95 9.30
N GLU A 106 14.28 -0.04 8.57
CA GLU A 106 14.91 -1.36 8.41
C GLU A 106 16.08 -1.37 7.42
N GLY A 107 16.52 -0.22 6.91
CA GLY A 107 17.64 -0.09 5.97
C GLY A 107 17.33 -0.59 4.57
N ARG A 108 16.05 -0.73 4.21
CA ARG A 108 15.64 -1.20 2.88
C ARG A 108 15.73 -0.10 1.83
N PRO A 109 16.02 -0.44 0.55
CA PRO A 109 16.29 0.55 -0.48
C PRO A 109 15.05 1.39 -0.80
N VAL A 110 15.24 2.69 -0.99
CA VAL A 110 14.25 3.59 -1.59
C VAL A 110 14.85 4.18 -2.86
N VAL A 111 14.00 4.52 -3.83
CA VAL A 111 14.41 5.14 -5.08
C VAL A 111 13.88 6.57 -5.15
N ALA A 112 14.55 7.43 -5.93
CA ALA A 112 14.01 8.75 -6.24
C ALA A 112 12.64 8.59 -6.92
N LYS A 113 11.68 9.44 -6.53
CA LYS A 113 10.39 9.52 -7.21
C LYS A 113 10.62 9.91 -8.69
N PRO A 114 10.00 9.20 -9.65
CA PRO A 114 10.14 9.52 -11.08
C PRO A 114 9.58 10.89 -11.45
#